data_AF-A0A3M5ZMT4-F1
#
_entry.id   AF-A0A3M5ZMT4-F1
#
_cell.length_a   1.000
_cell.length_b   1.000
_cell.length_c   1.000
_cell.angle_alpha   90.00
_cell.angle_beta   90.00
_cell.angle_gamma   90.00
#
_symmetry.space_group_name_H-M   'P 1'
#
loop_
_entity.id
_entity.type
_entity.pdbx_description
1 polymer ?
#
loop_
_entity_poly.entity_id
_entity_poly.type
_entity_poly.pdbx_seq_one_letter_code
_entity_poly.pdbx_strand_id
1 'polypeptide(L)'
;MLGRDAPLWEIYALSPRSEAFQRAEIQRIKKADPGFALVFNMAMDGREELRFSNSHRWIEEYIHTHFEAVTDSPNSAYQIYKAPDKTEAY
;
A
#
# COMPACT_ATOMS: atom_id res chain seq x y z
N MET A 1 19.29 0.03 17.33
CA MET A 1 18.27 -0.53 16.42
C MET A 1 17.32 -1.37 17.27
N LEU A 2 16.03 -1.04 17.33
CA LEU A 2 15.02 -1.90 17.99
C LEU A 2 14.69 -3.03 17.02
N GLY A 3 14.80 -4.29 17.44
CA GLY A 3 14.59 -5.49 16.63
C GLY A 3 13.14 -5.71 16.16
N ARG A 4 12.58 -4.73 15.47
CA ARG A 4 11.31 -4.80 14.74
C ARG A 4 11.65 -4.72 13.26
N ASP A 5 11.02 -5.60 12.48
CA ASP A 5 11.07 -5.49 11.02
C ASP A 5 10.60 -4.10 10.62
N ALA A 6 11.37 -3.44 9.76
CA ALA A 6 10.99 -2.15 9.21
C ALA A 6 9.68 -2.32 8.42
N PRO A 7 8.81 -1.29 8.35
CA PRO A 7 7.66 -1.33 7.46
C PRO A 7 8.11 -1.73 6.04
N LEU A 8 7.24 -2.39 5.27
CA LEU A 8 7.53 -2.57 3.85
C LEU A 8 7.39 -1.19 3.18
N TRP A 9 8.49 -0.58 2.74
CA TRP A 9 8.51 0.73 2.09
C TRP A 9 8.72 0.58 0.59
N GLU A 10 7.81 1.12 -0.22
CA GLU A 10 8.12 1.49 -1.60
C GLU A 10 8.28 3.01 -1.67
N ILE A 11 9.46 3.47 -2.09
CA ILE A 11 9.79 4.90 -2.24
C ILE A 11 9.80 5.24 -3.73
N TYR A 12 9.02 6.25 -4.09
CA TYR A 12 8.95 6.95 -5.40
C TYR A 12 9.39 6.11 -6.61
N ALA A 13 8.47 5.31 -7.15
CA ALA A 13 8.72 4.73 -8.46
C ALA A 13 8.74 5.85 -9.51
N LEU A 14 9.92 6.15 -10.04
CA LEU A 14 10.13 7.09 -11.16
C LEU A 14 9.49 6.60 -12.49
N SER A 15 8.83 5.44 -12.46
CA SER A 15 8.21 4.78 -13.61
C SER A 15 7.15 3.77 -13.14
N PRO A 16 6.09 3.51 -13.91
CA PRO A 16 5.15 2.41 -13.65
C PRO A 16 5.86 1.06 -13.49
N ARG A 17 5.34 0.21 -12.58
CA ARG A 17 5.93 -1.12 -12.34
C ARG A 17 5.22 -2.19 -13.16
N SER A 18 5.99 -3.15 -13.64
CA SER A 18 5.42 -4.31 -14.32
C SER A 18 4.54 -5.13 -13.38
N GLU A 19 3.55 -5.84 -13.95
CA GLU A 19 2.69 -6.72 -13.18
C GLU A 19 3.49 -7.79 -12.40
N ALA A 20 4.52 -8.37 -13.02
CA ALA A 20 5.38 -9.36 -12.38
C ALA A 20 6.05 -8.81 -11.11
N PHE A 21 6.53 -7.56 -11.15
CA PHE A 21 7.08 -6.88 -10.00
C PHE A 21 6.01 -6.69 -8.91
N GLN A 22 4.85 -6.15 -9.28
CA GLN A 22 3.75 -5.89 -8.35
C GLN A 22 3.26 -7.18 -7.66
N ARG A 23 3.15 -8.29 -8.40
CA ARG A 23 2.79 -9.59 -7.83
C ARG A 23 3.83 -10.08 -6.82
N ALA A 24 5.12 -9.89 -7.08
CA ALA A 24 6.18 -10.22 -6.13
C ALA A 24 6.10 -9.33 -4.87
N GLU A 25 5.76 -8.04 -5.03
CA GLU A 25 5.52 -7.14 -3.89
C GLU A 25 4.31 -7.57 -3.06
N ILE A 26 3.22 -7.99 -3.69
CA ILE A 26 2.05 -8.55 -2.97
C ILE A 26 2.44 -9.77 -2.14
N GLN A 27 3.33 -10.65 -2.62
CA GLN A 27 3.82 -11.76 -1.80
C GLN A 27 4.65 -11.30 -0.60
N ARG A 28 5.42 -10.22 -0.76
CA ARG A 28 6.13 -9.59 0.37
C ARG A 28 5.15 -8.99 1.37
N ILE A 29 4.13 -8.27 0.93
CA ILE A 29 3.06 -7.72 1.79
C ILE A 29 2.40 -8.85 2.58
N LYS A 30 1.98 -9.93 1.90
CA LYS A 30 1.37 -11.11 2.55
C LYS A 30 2.26 -11.72 3.62
N LYS A 31 3.56 -11.89 3.30
CA LYS A 31 4.52 -12.48 4.24
C LYS A 31 4.81 -11.57 5.43
N ALA A 32 4.83 -10.25 5.21
CA ALA A 32 5.09 -9.27 6.25
C ALA A 32 3.89 -9.08 7.21
N ASP A 33 2.68 -9.46 6.78
CA ASP A 33 1.43 -9.35 7.55
C ASP A 33 1.30 -7.98 8.26
N PRO A 34 1.38 -6.86 7.51
CA PRO A 34 1.45 -5.55 8.13
C PRO A 34 0.10 -5.17 8.75
N GLY A 35 0.14 -4.55 9.94
CA GLY A 35 -1.08 -4.02 10.57
C GLY A 35 -1.66 -2.77 9.90
N PHE A 36 -0.88 -2.09 9.06
CA PHE A 36 -1.27 -0.85 8.39
C PHE A 36 -0.60 -0.70 7.02
N ALA A 37 -1.28 0.00 6.11
CA ALA A 37 -0.74 0.47 4.84
C ALA A 37 -0.98 1.97 4.70
N LEU A 38 0.06 2.70 4.26
CA LEU A 38 -0.01 4.12 3.94
C LEU A 38 0.28 4.28 2.45
N VAL A 39 -0.70 4.79 1.71
CA VAL A 39 -0.58 4.99 0.25
C VAL A 39 -0.62 6.47 -0.05
N PHE A 40 0.41 6.97 -0.74
CA PHE A 40 0.41 8.31 -1.29
C PHE A 40 -0.16 8.27 -2.72
N ASN A 41 -1.43 8.61 -2.88
CA ASN A 41 -2.16 8.42 -4.14
C ASN A 41 -2.43 9.76 -4.86
N MET A 42 -1.39 10.59 -4.98
CA MET A 42 -1.44 11.89 -5.66
C MET A 42 -0.33 11.99 -6.71
N ALA A 43 -0.68 12.51 -7.90
CA ALA A 43 0.31 12.85 -8.92
C ALA A 43 1.02 14.16 -8.52
N MET A 44 2.28 14.09 -8.10
CA MET A 44 3.01 15.25 -7.54
C MET A 44 3.22 16.38 -8.55
N ASP A 45 3.41 16.06 -9.83
CA ASP A 45 3.69 17.01 -10.91
C ASP A 45 2.63 16.97 -12.02
N GLY A 46 1.44 16.45 -11.72
CA GLY A 46 0.33 16.34 -12.66
C GLY A 46 0.45 15.18 -13.65
N ARG A 47 1.53 14.38 -13.60
CA ARG A 47 1.66 13.15 -14.38
C ARG A 47 0.80 12.04 -13.79
N GLU A 48 -0.44 11.98 -14.24
CA GLU A 48 -1.43 11.01 -13.76
C GLU A 48 -0.97 9.56 -13.96
N GLU A 49 -0.17 9.25 -14.97
CA GLU A 49 0.42 7.93 -15.17
C GLU A 49 1.34 7.47 -14.03
N LEU A 50 1.87 8.43 -13.24
CA LEU A 50 2.71 8.16 -12.07
C LEU A 50 1.93 8.17 -10.75
N ARG A 51 0.63 8.49 -10.76
CA ARG A 51 -0.24 8.26 -9.60
C ARG A 51 -0.13 6.80 -9.19
N PHE A 52 -0.11 6.52 -7.87
CA PHE A 52 0.03 5.16 -7.37
C PHE A 52 -1.02 4.20 -7.95
N SER A 53 -2.27 4.65 -8.04
CA SER A 53 -3.37 3.88 -8.64
C SER A 53 -3.11 3.39 -10.06
N ASN A 54 -2.37 4.18 -10.84
CA ASN A 54 -2.12 3.92 -12.25
C ASN A 54 -0.81 3.15 -12.43
N SER A 55 0.21 3.47 -11.64
CA SER A 55 1.54 2.87 -11.71
C SER A 55 1.66 1.52 -10.98
N HIS A 56 0.81 1.27 -9.98
CA HIS A 56 0.81 0.11 -9.09
C HIS A 56 -0.60 -0.49 -8.91
N ARG A 57 -1.39 -0.51 -9.98
CA ARG A 57 -2.81 -0.92 -9.97
C ARG A 57 -3.09 -2.22 -9.23
N TRP A 58 -2.24 -3.25 -9.37
CA TRP A 58 -2.47 -4.54 -8.72
C TRP A 58 -2.21 -4.50 -7.21
N ILE A 59 -1.23 -3.69 -6.77
CA ILE A 59 -0.97 -3.48 -5.34
C ILE A 59 -2.10 -2.64 -4.74
N GLU A 60 -2.55 -1.59 -5.43
CA GLU A 60 -3.71 -0.79 -5.01
C GLU A 60 -4.95 -1.67 -4.82
N GLU A 61 -5.30 -2.47 -5.83
CA GLU A 61 -6.43 -3.40 -5.77
C GLU A 61 -6.29 -4.40 -4.60
N TYR A 62 -5.07 -4.91 -4.37
CA TYR A 62 -4.80 -5.79 -3.24
C TYR A 62 -5.05 -5.08 -1.89
N ILE A 63 -4.54 -3.87 -1.70
CA ILE A 63 -4.73 -3.09 -0.47
C ILE A 63 -6.22 -2.83 -0.23
N HIS A 64 -6.93 -2.33 -1.25
CA HIS A 64 -8.37 -2.07 -1.17
C HIS A 64 -9.21 -3.31 -0.84
N THR A 65 -8.78 -4.49 -1.29
CA THR A 65 -9.52 -5.74 -1.08
C THR A 65 -9.25 -6.37 0.29
N HIS A 66 -8.06 -6.17 0.86
CA HIS A 66 -7.62 -6.92 2.05
C HIS A 66 -7.43 -6.05 3.30
N PHE A 67 -7.50 -4.73 3.18
CA PHE A 67 -7.38 -3.79 4.29
C PHE A 67 -8.61 -2.90 4.39
N GLU A 68 -8.87 -2.42 5.60
CA GLU A 68 -9.97 -1.50 5.89
C GLU A 68 -9.49 -0.06 5.77
N ALA A 69 -10.17 0.74 4.95
CA ALA A 69 -9.86 2.16 4.83
C ALA A 69 -10.21 2.92 6.11
N VAL A 70 -9.32 3.81 6.53
CA VAL A 70 -9.55 4.76 7.63
C VAL A 70 -10.08 6.05 7.02
N THR A 71 -11.31 6.43 7.38
CA THR A 71 -12.04 7.55 6.75
C THR A 71 -11.49 8.93 7.11
N ASP A 72 -10.76 9.03 8.23
CA ASP A 72 -10.37 10.31 8.83
C ASP A 72 -8.87 10.59 8.62
N SER A 73 -8.40 10.46 7.37
CA SER A 73 -7.02 10.84 7.04
C SER A 73 -6.85 12.35 7.23
N PRO A 74 -5.85 12.83 8.02
CA PRO A 74 -5.63 14.25 8.23
C PRO A 74 -5.12 14.98 6.98
N ASN A 75 -4.75 14.25 5.92
CA ASN A 75 -4.29 14.80 4.66
C ASN A 75 -4.83 13.95 3.50
N SER A 76 -5.59 14.57 2.60
CA SER A 76 -6.23 13.92 1.46
C SER A 76 -5.27 13.31 0.44
N ALA A 77 -3.98 13.67 0.48
CA ALA A 77 -2.95 13.03 -0.34
C ALA A 77 -2.60 11.61 0.12
N TYR A 78 -2.91 11.28 1.38
CA TYR A 78 -2.65 9.97 1.97
C TYR A 78 -3.95 9.19 2.15
N GLN A 79 -3.93 7.97 1.64
CA GLN A 79 -4.93 6.95 1.92
C GLN A 79 -4.34 6.03 3.01
N ILE A 80 -5.05 5.91 4.12
CA ILE A 80 -4.61 5.12 5.28
C ILE A 80 -5.51 3.89 5.37
N TYR A 81 -4.89 2.73 5.51
CA TYR A 81 -5.60 1.47 5.68
C TYR A 81 -5.06 0.71 6.90
N LYS A 82 -5.95 0.01 7.60
CA LYS A 82 -5.60 -0.91 8.68
C LYS A 82 -5.91 -2.35 8.30
N ALA A 83 -5.15 -3.29 8.82
CA ALA A 83 -5.52 -4.70 8.71
C ALA A 83 -6.89 -4.92 9.37
N PRO A 84 -7.72 -5.82 8.82
CA PRO A 84 -8.98 -6.18 9.46
C PRO A 84 -8.71 -6.76 10.85
N ASP A 85 -9.66 -6.57 11.77
CA ASP A 85 -9.54 -7.14 13.10
C ASP A 85 -9.44 -8.67 12.98
N LYS A 86 -8.37 -9.26 13.52
CA LYS A 86 -8.24 -10.71 13.60
C LYS A 86 -9.26 -11.19 14.63
N THR A 87 -10.49 -11.48 14.21
CA THR A 87 -11.43 -12.19 15.06
C THR A 87 -10.80 -13.54 15.38
N GLU A 88 -10.34 -13.73 16.61
CA GLU A 88 -9.89 -15.03 17.09
C GLU A 88 -11.07 -16.00 16.92
N ALA A 89 -10.96 -16.90 15.95
CA ALA A 89 -11.87 -18.03 15.84
C ALA A 89 -11.62 -18.91 17.08
N TYR A 90 -12.57 -18.88 18.00
CA TYR A 90 -12.60 -19.68 19.23
C TYR A 90 -12.83 -21.16 18.94
#